data_AF-A0A931BPB3-F1
#
_entry.id   AF-A0A931BPB3-F1
#
_cell.length_a   1.000
_cell.length_b   1.000
_cell.length_c   1.000
_cell.angle_alpha   90.00
_cell.angle_beta   90.00
_cell.angle_gamma   90.00
#
_symmetry.space_group_name_H-M   'P 1'
#
loop_
_entity.id
_entity.type
_entity.pdbx_description
1 polymer ?
#
loop_
_entity_poly.entity_id
_entity_poly.type
_entity_poly.pdbx_seq_one_letter_code
_entity_poly.pdbx_strand_id
1 'polypeptide(L)'
;MRTAVGVWTLALLALGAPSAFAAPPALPQYAIKEWCAFAATLNKQEAKAIHEGCLSQEQKSYSLVKARWDFLPDDIRRRCIPASRRGHYGSYFVLRMCIWGELPDERKHELVER
;
A
#
# COMPACT_ATOMS: atom_id res chain seq x y z
N MET A 1 11.79 71.45 -11.80
CA MET A 1 12.87 70.44 -11.75
C MET A 1 12.23 69.07 -11.73
N ARG A 2 12.66 68.18 -12.65
CA ARG A 2 12.27 66.76 -12.80
C ARG A 2 12.62 65.99 -11.52
N THR A 3 11.85 65.00 -11.05
CA THR A 3 11.92 63.54 -11.29
C THR A 3 11.15 62.86 -10.12
N ALA A 4 10.63 61.63 -10.10
CA ALA A 4 10.49 60.52 -11.03
C ALA A 4 9.43 59.56 -10.45
N VAL A 5 8.74 58.87 -11.35
CA VAL A 5 7.85 57.74 -11.11
C VAL A 5 8.63 56.58 -10.47
N GLY A 6 8.05 55.96 -9.44
CA GLY A 6 8.62 54.78 -8.78
C GLY A 6 7.52 53.75 -8.49
N VAL A 7 6.95 53.18 -9.55
CA VAL A 7 6.08 52.01 -9.50
C VAL A 7 6.94 50.84 -9.00
N TRP A 8 6.76 50.42 -7.75
CA TRP A 8 7.37 49.21 -7.23
C TRP A 8 6.53 48.01 -7.69
N THR A 9 6.89 47.50 -8.87
CA THR A 9 6.44 46.20 -9.36
C THR A 9 6.96 45.13 -8.41
N LEU A 10 6.09 44.60 -7.54
CA LEU A 10 6.31 43.35 -6.81
C LEU A 10 6.39 42.22 -7.85
N ALA A 11 7.61 41.90 -8.26
CA ALA A 11 7.89 40.76 -9.11
C ALA A 11 7.51 39.48 -8.34
N LEU A 12 6.40 38.86 -8.74
CA LEU A 12 6.07 37.47 -8.39
C LEU A 12 7.16 36.56 -8.96
N LEU A 13 8.14 36.22 -8.13
CA LEU A 13 9.00 35.06 -8.32
C LEU A 13 8.15 33.81 -8.08
N ALA A 14 7.43 33.37 -9.10
CA ALA A 14 6.91 32.02 -9.18
C ALA A 14 8.11 31.08 -9.37
N LEU A 15 8.81 30.75 -8.28
CA LEU A 15 9.68 29.58 -8.25
C LEU A 15 8.78 28.36 -8.46
N GLY A 16 8.74 27.87 -9.70
CA GLY A 16 8.22 26.55 -10.02
C GLY A 16 9.03 25.52 -9.24
N ALA A 17 8.52 25.11 -8.08
CA ALA A 17 9.06 23.97 -7.37
C ALA A 17 8.95 22.76 -8.32
N PRO A 18 10.03 22.01 -8.56
CA PRO A 18 9.92 20.77 -9.30
C PRO A 18 9.00 19.85 -8.49
N SER A 19 7.82 19.57 -9.04
CA SER A 19 6.98 18.48 -8.58
C SER A 19 7.84 17.22 -8.68
N ALA A 20 8.37 16.74 -7.55
CA ALA A 20 9.08 15.48 -7.52
C ALA A 20 8.07 14.38 -7.83
N PHE A 21 8.17 13.78 -9.02
CA PHE A 21 7.36 12.61 -9.38
C PHE A 21 7.92 11.46 -8.55
N ALA A 22 7.34 11.23 -7.37
CA ALA A 22 7.69 10.10 -6.54
C ALA A 22 7.35 8.82 -7.31
N ALA A 23 8.33 7.93 -7.46
CA ALA A 23 8.09 6.63 -8.08
C ALA A 23 6.98 5.89 -7.30
N PRO A 24 6.12 5.13 -8.01
CA PRO A 24 5.09 4.34 -7.36
C PRO A 24 5.71 3.36 -6.34
N PRO A 25 5.08 3.13 -5.17
CA PRO A 25 5.59 2.18 -4.20
C PRO A 25 5.72 0.77 -4.81
N ALA A 26 6.88 0.14 -4.61
CA ALA A 26 7.07 -1.26 -4.98
C ALA A 26 6.21 -2.20 -4.11
N LEU A 27 5.87 -3.37 -4.65
CA LEU A 27 5.17 -4.41 -3.90
C LEU A 27 6.04 -4.82 -2.69
N PRO A 28 5.53 -4.71 -1.45
CA PRO A 28 6.31 -5.04 -0.27
C PRO A 28 6.58 -6.53 -0.20
N GLN A 29 7.76 -6.90 0.30
CA GLN A 29 8.10 -8.27 0.64
C GLN A 29 7.83 -8.51 2.13
N TYR A 30 7.06 -9.55 2.44
CA TYR A 30 6.70 -9.94 3.81
C TYR A 30 7.35 -11.24 4.23
N ALA A 31 7.61 -11.36 5.53
CA ALA A 31 8.15 -12.55 6.19
C ALA A 31 7.00 -13.53 6.47
N ILE A 32 6.42 -14.11 5.41
CA ILE A 32 5.18 -14.88 5.49
C ILE A 32 5.32 -16.15 6.33
N LYS A 33 6.50 -16.78 6.32
CA LYS A 33 6.74 -17.99 7.14
C LYS A 33 6.69 -17.64 8.63
N GLU A 34 7.30 -16.53 9.00
CA GLU A 34 7.36 -16.01 10.36
C GLU A 34 5.99 -15.52 10.83
N TRP A 35 5.24 -14.84 9.94
CA TRP A 35 3.86 -14.45 10.18
C TRP A 35 2.97 -15.67 10.46
N CYS A 36 3.04 -16.70 9.62
CA CYS A 36 2.22 -17.88 9.79
C CYS A 36 2.65 -18.74 10.99
N ALA A 37 3.95 -18.81 11.29
CA ALA A 37 4.45 -19.43 12.50
C ALA A 37 3.90 -18.71 13.74
N PHE A 38 3.92 -17.37 13.75
CA PHE A 38 3.31 -16.57 14.81
C PHE A 38 1.80 -16.83 14.92
N ALA A 39 1.06 -16.82 13.82
CA ALA A 39 -0.37 -17.09 13.81
C ALA A 39 -0.71 -18.47 14.40
N ALA A 40 0.09 -19.49 14.08
CA ALA A 40 -0.06 -20.84 14.62
C ALA A 40 0.17 -20.91 16.15
N THR A 41 0.93 -19.98 16.75
CA THR A 41 1.10 -19.93 18.21
C THR A 41 -0.14 -19.47 18.96
N LEU A 42 -1.09 -18.81 18.27
CA LEU A 42 -2.32 -18.28 18.87
C LEU A 42 -3.27 -19.39 19.32
N ASN A 43 -3.25 -20.54 18.64
CA ASN A 43 -3.96 -21.74 19.08
C ASN A 43 -3.07 -22.98 18.90
N LYS A 44 -2.51 -23.44 20.02
CA LYS A 44 -1.59 -24.59 20.05
C LYS A 44 -2.25 -25.91 19.63
N GLN A 45 -3.55 -26.08 19.83
CA GLN A 45 -4.26 -27.32 19.51
C GLN A 45 -4.38 -27.51 17.98
N GLU A 46 -4.51 -26.41 17.25
CA GLU A 46 -4.72 -26.40 15.81
C GLU A 46 -3.50 -25.82 15.05
N ALA A 47 -2.35 -25.69 15.72
CA ALA A 47 -1.19 -24.96 15.21
C ALA A 47 -0.78 -25.39 13.80
N LYS A 48 -0.78 -26.69 13.50
CA LYS A 48 -0.46 -27.21 12.16
C LYS A 48 -1.47 -26.74 11.11
N ALA A 49 -2.77 -26.90 11.40
CA ALA A 49 -3.84 -26.51 10.48
C ALA A 49 -3.87 -24.99 10.27
N ILE A 50 -3.63 -24.20 11.32
CA ILE A 50 -3.53 -22.73 11.23
C ILE A 50 -2.32 -22.32 10.41
N HIS A 51 -1.17 -22.96 10.62
CA HIS A 51 0.03 -22.67 9.84
C HIS A 51 -0.18 -22.93 8.34
N GLU A 52 -0.69 -24.11 7.98
CA GLU A 52 -0.97 -24.49 6.59
C GLU A 52 -2.05 -23.59 5.95
N GLY A 53 -3.13 -23.32 6.69
CA GLY A 53 -4.19 -22.41 6.26
C GLY A 53 -3.70 -20.98 6.05
N CYS A 54 -2.87 -20.47 6.96
CA CYS A 54 -2.23 -19.16 6.83
C CYS A 54 -1.36 -19.08 5.58
N LEU A 55 -0.48 -20.06 5.35
CA LEU A 55 0.38 -20.08 4.17
C LEU A 55 -0.44 -20.09 2.88
N SER A 56 -1.50 -20.90 2.83
CA SER A 56 -2.43 -20.94 1.69
C SER A 56 -3.10 -19.59 1.46
N GLN A 57 -3.62 -18.96 2.52
CA GLN A 57 -4.32 -17.67 2.44
C GLN A 57 -3.38 -16.53 2.02
N GLU A 58 -2.17 -16.50 2.54
CA GLU A 58 -1.14 -15.51 2.20
C GLU A 58 -0.70 -15.67 0.74
N GLN A 59 -0.48 -16.91 0.28
CA GLN A 59 -0.12 -17.17 -1.11
C GLN A 59 -1.21 -16.74 -2.08
N LYS A 60 -2.47 -17.04 -1.78
CA LYS A 60 -3.62 -16.59 -2.58
C LYS A 60 -3.69 -15.06 -2.63
N SER A 61 -3.56 -14.41 -1.48
CA SER A 61 -3.62 -12.96 -1.38
C SER A 61 -2.46 -12.29 -2.12
N TYR A 62 -1.26 -12.83 -2.02
CA TYR A 62 -0.09 -12.38 -2.78
C TYR A 62 -0.33 -12.48 -4.28
N SER A 63 -0.80 -13.63 -4.77
CA SER A 63 -1.07 -13.82 -6.21
C SER A 63 -2.07 -12.80 -6.74
N LEU A 64 -3.16 -12.54 -6.00
CA LEU A 64 -4.15 -11.55 -6.38
C LEU A 64 -3.58 -10.13 -6.38
N VAL A 65 -2.92 -9.72 -5.29
CA VAL A 65 -2.36 -8.36 -5.18
C VAL A 65 -1.27 -8.14 -6.23
N LYS A 66 -0.35 -9.09 -6.40
CA LYS A 66 0.72 -9.03 -7.40
C LYS A 66 0.16 -8.83 -8.81
N ALA A 67 -0.87 -9.57 -9.17
CA ALA A 67 -1.44 -9.53 -10.52
C ALA A 67 -2.17 -8.21 -10.85
N ARG A 68 -2.38 -7.33 -9.88
CA ARG A 68 -3.00 -6.00 -10.10
C ARG A 68 -2.12 -4.85 -9.62
N TRP A 69 -0.96 -5.14 -9.04
CA TRP A 69 -0.18 -4.16 -8.28
C TRP A 69 0.09 -2.87 -9.05
N ASP A 70 0.47 -3.00 -10.33
CA ASP A 70 0.82 -1.87 -11.18
C ASP A 70 -0.38 -1.04 -11.64
N PHE A 71 -1.59 -1.56 -11.49
CA PHE A 71 -2.87 -0.91 -11.81
C PHE A 71 -3.57 -0.34 -10.57
N LEU A 72 -2.97 -0.47 -9.38
CA LEU A 72 -3.49 0.12 -8.17
C LEU A 72 -3.09 1.60 -8.09
N PRO A 73 -4.02 2.49 -7.68
CA PRO A 73 -3.70 3.88 -7.41
C PRO A 73 -2.56 4.00 -6.38
N ASP A 74 -1.61 4.89 -6.66
CA ASP A 74 -0.43 5.08 -5.81
C ASP A 74 -0.76 5.49 -4.38
N ASP A 75 -1.82 6.26 -4.20
CA ASP A 75 -2.30 6.70 -2.90
C ASP A 75 -2.85 5.53 -2.07
N ILE A 76 -3.57 4.59 -2.69
CA ILE A 76 -4.00 3.34 -2.04
C ILE A 76 -2.79 2.49 -1.66
N ARG A 77 -1.80 2.33 -2.57
CA ARG A 77 -0.55 1.61 -2.26
C ARG A 77 0.15 2.22 -1.05
N ARG A 78 0.30 3.56 -1.02
CA ARG A 78 0.94 4.29 0.09
C ARG A 78 0.18 4.13 1.42
N ARG A 79 -1.15 4.13 1.43
CA ARG A 79 -1.96 3.95 2.65
C ARG A 79 -1.96 2.51 3.15
N CYS A 80 -2.02 1.53 2.25
CA CYS A 80 -2.21 0.14 2.64
C CYS A 80 -0.92 -0.59 3.01
N ILE A 81 0.23 -0.23 2.43
CA ILE A 81 1.52 -0.85 2.81
C ILE A 81 1.82 -0.73 4.32
N PRO A 82 1.68 0.45 4.97
CA PRO A 82 1.82 0.56 6.41
C PRO A 82 0.78 -0.25 7.19
N ALA A 83 -0.48 -0.25 6.73
CA ALA A 83 -1.58 -0.94 7.41
C ALA A 83 -1.34 -2.45 7.49
N SER A 84 -0.76 -3.05 6.45
CA SER A 84 -0.42 -4.46 6.37
C SER A 84 0.88 -4.88 7.05
N ARG A 85 1.64 -3.93 7.61
CA ARG A 85 2.83 -4.19 8.44
C ARG A 85 2.53 -4.18 9.93
N ARG A 86 1.28 -3.97 10.33
CA ARG A 86 0.86 -4.03 11.73
C ARG A 86 0.96 -5.48 12.22
N GLY A 87 2.02 -5.78 12.97
CA GLY A 87 2.48 -7.14 13.27
C GLY A 87 3.77 -7.41 12.51
N HIS A 88 4.89 -7.51 13.22
CA HIS A 88 6.29 -7.38 12.77
C HIS A 88 6.70 -7.99 11.41
N TYR A 89 5.95 -8.95 10.88
CA TYR A 89 6.27 -9.72 9.68
C TYR A 89 5.51 -9.26 8.42
N GLY A 90 4.40 -8.55 8.61
CA GLY A 90 3.47 -8.13 7.55
C GLY A 90 2.62 -9.26 6.96
N SER A 91 1.55 -8.91 6.25
CA SER A 91 0.58 -9.85 5.69
C SER A 91 0.01 -9.37 4.35
N TYR A 92 0.09 -10.21 3.32
CA TYR A 92 -0.57 -9.96 2.04
C TYR A 92 -2.09 -10.08 2.16
N PHE A 93 -2.60 -10.91 3.06
CA PHE A 93 -4.03 -10.92 3.36
C PHE A 93 -4.51 -9.56 3.88
N VAL A 94 -3.82 -8.99 4.87
CA VAL A 94 -4.16 -7.65 5.39
C VAL A 94 -3.99 -6.58 4.31
N LEU A 95 -2.94 -6.68 3.49
CA LEU A 95 -2.73 -5.77 2.36
C LEU A 95 -3.91 -5.83 1.37
N ARG A 96 -4.33 -7.04 0.98
CA ARG A 96 -5.46 -7.28 0.09
C ARG A 96 -6.74 -6.67 0.66
N MET A 97 -7.02 -6.91 1.95
CA MET A 97 -8.24 -6.40 2.59
C MET A 97 -8.25 -4.87 2.70
N CYS A 98 -7.09 -4.26 2.97
CA CYS A 98 -6.97 -2.80 2.94
C CYS A 98 -7.25 -2.24 1.54
N ILE A 99 -6.59 -2.79 0.51
CA ILE A 99 -6.79 -2.33 -0.87
C ILE A 99 -8.24 -2.53 -1.29
N TRP A 100 -8.85 -3.68 -0.98
CA TRP A 100 -10.26 -3.94 -1.28
C TRP A 100 -11.20 -2.94 -0.59
N GLY A 101 -10.91 -2.53 0.64
CA GLY A 101 -11.70 -1.52 1.36
C GLY A 101 -11.55 -0.11 0.80
N GLU A 102 -10.39 0.21 0.21
CA GLU A 102 -10.08 1.53 -0.36
C GLU A 102 -10.47 1.66 -1.84
N LEU A 103 -10.58 0.54 -2.57
CA LEU A 103 -11.02 0.55 -3.96
C LEU A 103 -12.50 0.94 -4.06
N PRO A 104 -12.87 1.67 -5.12
CA PRO A 104 -14.28 1.93 -5.41
C PRO A 104 -15.00 0.60 -5.72
N ASP A 105 -16.31 0.56 -5.48
CA ASP A 105 -17.11 -0.68 -5.53
C ASP A 105 -17.00 -1.39 -6.89
N GLU A 106 -16.92 -0.64 -7.98
CA GLU A 106 -16.81 -1.16 -9.34
C GLU A 106 -15.52 -1.95 -9.56
N ARG A 107 -14.47 -1.71 -8.77
CA ARG A 107 -13.16 -2.36 -8.88
C ARG A 107 -12.92 -3.44 -7.82
N LYS A 108 -13.78 -3.56 -6.81
CA LYS A 108 -13.59 -4.53 -5.72
C LYS A 108 -13.49 -5.98 -6.18
N HIS A 109 -14.17 -6.32 -7.27
CA HIS A 109 -14.12 -7.65 -7.90
C HIS A 109 -12.71 -8.05 -8.38
N GLU A 110 -11.79 -7.09 -8.57
CA GLU A 110 -10.42 -7.36 -8.97
C GLU A 110 -9.62 -8.15 -7.91
N LEU A 111 -10.04 -8.08 -6.63
CA LEU A 111 -9.34 -8.68 -5.49
C LEU A 111 -10.07 -9.87 -4.84
N VAL A 112 -11.09 -10.41 -5.51
CA VAL A 112 -11.83 -11.59 -5.06
C VAL A 112 -11.38 -12.82 -5.85
N GLU A 113 -11.32 -13.99 -5.20
CA GLU A 113 -11.10 -15.27 -5.88
C GLU A 113 -12.32 -15.54 -6.79
N ARG A 114 -12.07 -15.72 -8.09
CA ARG A 114 -13.09 -16.12 -9.06
C ARG A 114 -13.35 -17.62 -9.01
#